data_AF-A0A963K1T4-F1
#
_entry.id   AF-A0A963K1T4-F1
#
_cell.length_a   1.000
_cell.length_b   1.000
_cell.length_c   1.000
_cell.angle_alpha   90.00
_cell.angle_beta   90.00
_cell.angle_gamma   90.00
#
_symmetry.space_group_name_H-M   'P 1'
#
loop_
_entity.id
_entity.type
_entity.pdbx_description
1 polymer ?
#
loop_
_entity_poly.entity_id
_entity_poly.type
_entity_poly.pdbx_seq_one_letter_code
_entity_poly.pdbx_strand_id
1 'polypeptide(L)'
;NVCDDEPAPPQDVVAHAAELMGVDPPPEQDFATAELSPMARTFYEDNRRVRNARIKLELGVRLAFPSYREGLLALLAVDGRPPASG
;
A
#
# COMPACT_ATOMS: atom_id res chain seq x y z
N ASN A 1 14.53 10.83 2.01
CA ASN A 1 13.31 10.09 1.64
C ASN A 1 12.92 9.17 2.76
N VAL A 2 11.65 9.20 3.13
CA VAL A 2 11.05 8.37 4.18
C VAL A 2 9.92 7.60 3.52
N CYS A 3 10.21 6.38 3.12
CA CYS A 3 9.26 5.44 2.51
C CYS A 3 9.70 4.02 2.88
N ASP A 4 8.81 3.06 2.69
CA ASP A 4 9.11 1.64 2.84
C ASP A 4 10.00 1.12 1.68
N ASP A 5 10.21 -0.19 1.63
CA ASP A 5 11.08 -0.84 0.65
C ASP A 5 10.38 -1.30 -0.62
N GLU A 6 9.05 -1.38 -0.60
CA GLU A 6 8.24 -1.93 -1.69
C GLU A 6 7.36 -0.85 -2.32
N PRO A 7 7.83 -0.15 -3.36
CA PRO A 7 6.94 0.68 -4.17
C PRO A 7 5.91 -0.23 -4.85
N ALA A 8 4.65 -0.11 -4.44
CA ALA A 8 3.55 -0.93 -4.92
C ALA A 8 2.53 -0.09 -5.73
N PRO A 9 1.94 -0.65 -6.80
CA PRO A 9 0.74 -0.11 -7.40
C PRO A 9 -0.41 -0.01 -6.37
N PRO A 10 -1.24 1.05 -6.42
CA PRO A 10 -2.31 1.23 -5.43
C PRO A 10 -3.32 0.09 -5.44
N GLN A 11 -3.60 -0.51 -6.59
CA GLN A 11 -4.54 -1.64 -6.71
C GLN A 11 -4.04 -2.89 -5.98
N ASP A 12 -2.74 -3.14 -5.93
CA ASP A 12 -2.16 -4.31 -5.26
C ASP A 12 -2.36 -4.21 -3.73
N VAL A 13 -2.22 -3.00 -3.19
CA VAL A 13 -2.45 -2.72 -1.76
C VAL A 13 -3.92 -2.94 -1.40
N VAL A 14 -4.84 -2.50 -2.26
CA VAL A 14 -6.29 -2.69 -2.07
C VAL A 14 -6.66 -4.17 -2.14
N ALA A 15 -6.16 -4.88 -3.15
CA ALA A 15 -6.44 -6.30 -3.35
C ALA A 15 -5.94 -7.14 -2.16
N HIS A 16 -4.71 -6.87 -1.68
CA HIS A 16 -4.16 -7.57 -0.53
C HIS A 16 -4.92 -7.27 0.77
N ALA A 17 -5.38 -6.03 0.97
CA ALA A 17 -6.24 -5.71 2.11
C ALA A 17 -7.58 -6.48 2.06
N ALA A 18 -8.19 -6.59 0.88
CA ALA A 18 -9.42 -7.36 0.69
C ALA A 18 -9.20 -8.85 1.00
N GLU A 19 -8.10 -9.43 0.51
CA GLU A 19 -7.67 -10.80 0.81
C GLU A 19 -7.51 -11.04 2.32
N LEU A 20 -6.78 -10.17 3.02
CA LEU A 20 -6.58 -10.27 4.47
C LEU A 20 -7.90 -10.21 5.26
N MET A 21 -8.86 -9.43 4.76
CA MET A 21 -10.20 -9.30 5.36
C MET A 21 -11.17 -10.42 4.95
N GLY A 22 -10.82 -11.28 3.99
CA GLY A 22 -11.70 -12.31 3.45
C GLY A 22 -12.91 -11.75 2.69
N VAL A 23 -12.75 -10.60 2.04
CA VAL A 23 -13.79 -9.96 1.21
C VAL A 23 -13.34 -9.91 -0.24
N ASP A 24 -14.32 -9.86 -1.16
CA ASP A 24 -14.01 -9.68 -2.57
C ASP A 24 -13.36 -8.32 -2.81
N PRO A 25 -12.28 -8.24 -3.62
CA PRO A 25 -11.69 -6.97 -3.97
C PRO A 25 -12.68 -6.13 -4.80
N PRO A 26 -12.62 -4.78 -4.70
CA PRO A 26 -13.41 -3.93 -5.56
C PRO A 26 -13.07 -4.16 -7.03
N PRO A 27 -14.03 -3.95 -7.95
CA PRO A 27 -13.79 -4.15 -9.37
C PRO A 27 -12.70 -3.21 -9.88
N GLU A 28 -11.84 -3.73 -10.76
CA GLU A 28 -10.85 -2.90 -11.46
C GLU A 28 -11.56 -1.94 -12.42
N GLN A 29 -11.05 -0.72 -12.50
CA GLN A 29 -11.53 0.29 -13.44
C GLN A 29 -10.35 0.86 -14.24
N ASP A 30 -10.50 0.91 -15.56
CA ASP A 30 -9.50 1.51 -16.43
C ASP A 30 -9.31 2.99 -16.10
N PHE A 31 -8.05 3.41 -15.97
CA PHE A 31 -7.71 4.81 -15.69
C PHE A 31 -8.32 5.79 -16.72
N ALA A 32 -8.40 5.36 -17.99
CA ALA A 32 -8.96 6.16 -19.07
C ALA A 32 -10.48 6.44 -18.90
N THR A 33 -11.21 5.53 -18.26
CA THR A 33 -12.66 5.62 -18.06
C THR A 33 -13.04 5.93 -16.62
N ALA A 34 -12.06 5.98 -15.71
CA ALA A 34 -12.28 6.30 -14.31
C ALA A 34 -12.78 7.73 -14.12
N GLU A 35 -13.87 7.89 -13.37
CA GLU A 35 -14.40 9.18 -12.93
C GLU A 35 -13.59 9.70 -11.74
N LEU A 36 -12.36 10.12 -12.02
CA LEU A 36 -11.45 10.69 -11.04
C LEU A 36 -11.62 12.21 -10.97
N SER A 37 -11.56 12.74 -9.74
CA SER A 37 -11.43 14.18 -9.53
C SER A 37 -10.15 14.71 -10.17
N PRO A 38 -10.06 16.01 -10.52
CA PRO A 38 -8.85 16.57 -11.11
C PRO A 38 -7.58 16.29 -10.28
N MET A 39 -7.68 16.40 -8.95
CA MET A 39 -6.56 16.12 -8.04
C MET A 39 -6.16 14.65 -8.03
N ALA A 40 -7.14 13.73 -8.08
CA ALA A 40 -6.86 12.31 -8.17
C ALA A 40 -6.17 11.96 -9.49
N ARG A 41 -6.55 12.59 -10.61
CA ARG A 41 -5.86 12.38 -11.90
C ARG A 41 -4.39 12.77 -11.84
N THR A 42 -4.06 13.94 -11.25
CA THR A 42 -2.66 14.38 -11.10
C THR A 42 -1.82 13.41 -10.27
N PHE A 43 -2.41 12.69 -9.31
CA PHE A 43 -1.69 11.66 -8.56
C PHE A 43 -1.23 10.49 -9.44
N TYR A 44 -2.03 10.10 -10.44
CA TYR A 44 -1.71 9.02 -11.38
C TYR A 44 -0.86 9.47 -12.59
N GLU A 45 -0.68 10.78 -12.79
CA GLU A 45 0.18 11.33 -13.85
C GLU A 45 1.68 11.15 -13.55
N ASP A 46 2.05 10.97 -12.29
CA ASP A 46 3.43 10.80 -11.87
C ASP A 46 3.70 9.36 -11.41
N ASN A 47 4.79 8.76 -11.89
CA ASN A 47 5.20 7.42 -11.50
C ASN A 47 6.69 7.42 -11.14
N ARG A 48 6.97 7.37 -9.83
CA ARG A 48 8.34 7.45 -9.29
C ARG A 48 8.58 6.34 -8.29
N ARG A 49 9.80 5.80 -8.32
CA ARG A 49 10.32 4.92 -7.27
C ARG A 49 11.30 5.71 -6.41
N VAL A 50 11.12 5.68 -5.11
CA VAL A 50 11.87 6.49 -4.15
C VAL A 50 12.79 5.60 -3.35
N ARG A 51 14.10 5.88 -3.35
CA ARG A 51 15.08 5.16 -2.51
C ARG A 51 15.08 5.71 -1.08
N ASN A 52 15.05 4.84 -0.07
CA ASN A 52 15.11 5.20 1.36
C ASN A 52 16.50 5.00 2.02
N ALA A 53 17.55 4.69 1.24
CA ALA A 53 18.86 4.28 1.78
C ALA A 53 19.44 5.23 2.84
N ARG A 54 19.25 6.55 2.69
CA ARG A 54 19.78 7.54 3.65
C ARG A 54 19.27 7.35 5.07
N ILE A 55 17.97 7.07 5.26
CA ILE A 55 17.42 6.92 6.62
C ILE A 55 17.95 5.64 7.30
N LYS A 56 18.27 4.62 6.51
CA LYS A 56 18.83 3.36 7.01
C LYS A 56 20.31 3.48 7.33
N LEU A 57 21.10 4.05 6.41
CA LEU A 57 22.54 4.12 6.51
C LEU A 57 23.03 5.24 7.44
N GLU A 58 22.45 6.43 7.33
CA GLU A 58 22.93 7.61 8.07
C GLU A 58 22.25 7.74 9.44
N LEU A 59 20.98 7.36 9.55
CA LEU A 59 20.19 7.52 10.77
C LEU A 59 19.99 6.20 11.54
N GLY A 60 20.46 5.07 10.99
CA GLY A 60 20.34 3.76 11.62
C GLY A 60 18.90 3.24 11.73
N VAL A 61 17.95 3.81 10.98
CA VAL A 61 16.53 3.42 11.05
C VAL A 61 16.37 1.99 10.54
N ARG A 62 15.70 1.16 11.36
CA ARG A 62 15.18 -0.15 10.97
C ARG A 62 13.66 -0.03 10.86
N LEU A 63 13.14 -0.27 9.66
CA LEU A 63 11.69 -0.19 9.42
C LEU A 63 11.00 -1.33 10.18
N ALA A 64 10.00 -0.98 11.00
CA ALA A 64 9.13 -1.98 11.63
C ALA A 64 8.23 -2.69 10.62
N PHE A 65 7.86 -1.96 9.55
CA PHE A 65 7.05 -2.44 8.44
C PHE A 65 7.79 -2.11 7.13
N PRO A 66 8.59 -3.05 6.61
CA PRO A 66 9.37 -2.83 5.39
C PRO A 66 8.53 -2.78 4.12
N SER A 67 7.31 -3.31 4.13
CA SER A 67 6.34 -3.18 3.04
C SER A 67 4.93 -2.91 3.56
N TYR A 68 4.03 -2.62 2.63
CA TYR A 68 2.60 -2.51 2.92
C TYR A 68 2.01 -3.81 3.50
N ARG A 69 2.60 -4.98 3.23
CA ARG A 69 2.06 -6.29 3.67
C ARG A 69 2.18 -6.45 5.17
N GLU A 70 3.36 -6.23 5.73
CA GLU A 70 3.55 -6.30 7.19
C GLU A 70 2.74 -5.21 7.90
N GLY A 71 2.63 -4.02 7.28
CA GLY A 71 1.82 -2.92 7.80
C GLY A 71 0.33 -3.27 7.88
N LEU A 72 -0.25 -3.78 6.80
CA LEU A 72 -1.66 -4.17 6.76
C LEU A 72 -1.97 -5.32 7.72
N LEU A 73 -1.08 -6.32 7.81
CA LEU A 73 -1.25 -7.42 8.76
C LEU A 73 -1.25 -6.93 10.22
N ALA A 74 -0.34 -6.01 10.56
CA ALA A 74 -0.28 -5.43 11.89
C ALA A 74 -1.50 -4.56 12.21
N LEU A 75 -2.02 -3.83 11.22
CA LEU A 75 -3.25 -3.05 11.35
C LEU A 75 -4.46 -3.97 11.62
N LEU A 76 -4.59 -5.07 10.89
CA LEU A 76 -5.67 -6.03 11.10
C LEU A 76 -5.65 -6.63 12.51
N ALA A 77 -4.46 -6.95 13.03
CA ALA A 77 -4.29 -7.50 14.36
C ALA A 77 -4.79 -6.55 15.48
N VAL A 78 -4.75 -5.23 15.27
CA VAL A 78 -5.23 -4.23 16.25
C VAL A 78 -6.68 -3.77 15.99
N ASP A 79 -7.20 -3.94 14.76
CA ASP A 79 -8.59 -3.62 14.41
C ASP A 79 -9.60 -4.58 15.10
N GLY A 80 -9.12 -5.69 15.66
CA GLY A 80 -9.91 -6.64 16.44
C GLY A 80 -10.78 -7.58 15.59
N ARG A 81 -10.69 -7.49 14.26
CA ARG A 81 -11.28 -8.47 13.34
C ARG A 81 -10.33 -9.66 13.19
N PRO A 82 -10.78 -10.91 13.45
CA PRO A 82 -9.95 -12.07 13.22
C PRO A 82 -9.56 -12.15 11.73
N PRO A 83 -8.32 -12.52 11.39
CA PRO A 83 -7.96 -12.77 10.00
C PRO A 83 -8.86 -13.86 9.41
N ALA A 84 -9.18 -13.74 8.13
CA ALA A 84 -9.98 -14.73 7.44
C ALA A 84 -9.33 -16.12 7.60
N SER A 85 -10.11 -17.09 8.09
CA SER A 85 -9.66 -18.48 8.20
C SER A 85 -9.64 -19.08 6.80
N GLY A 86 -8.44 -19.42 6.32
CA GLY A 86 -8.26 -20.15 5.06
C GLY A 86 -8.74 -21.59 5.12
#